data_AF-A0A7D5MMQ8-F1
#
_entry.id   AF-A0A7D5MMQ8-F1
#
_cell.length_a   1.000
_cell.length_b   1.000
_cell.length_c   1.000
_cell.angle_alpha   90.00
_cell.angle_beta   90.00
_cell.angle_gamma   90.00
#
_symmetry.space_group_name_H-M   'P 1'
#
loop_
_entity.id
_entity.type
_entity.pdbx_description
1 polymer ?
#
loop_
_entity_poly.entity_id
_entity_poly.type
_entity_poly.pdbx_seq_one_letter_code
_entity_poly.pdbx_strand_id
1 'polypeptide(L)'
;MKNLILLTLLGLCCCTPDKKGTDTTDNQEILMVDNEFVKYLELLPTVTLPFETNCEKCCDHLKVDYDNVLINRFKPEGTAIVGLVSKTKDRAIILVTYPADMIIPSLKVYDLNGNLTGDMTFMTSYCGGEPGFYNKQFLGSTKIFY
;
A
#
# COMPACT_ATOMS: atom_id res chain seq x y z
N MET A 1 52.10 47.71 -5.18
CA MET A 1 50.86 47.54 -5.99
C MET A 1 49.67 47.80 -5.08
N LYS A 2 48.75 48.66 -5.54
CA LYS A 2 47.38 48.96 -5.07
C LYS A 2 47.07 48.65 -3.60
N ASN A 3 47.02 49.67 -2.74
CA ASN A 3 45.82 50.49 -2.45
C ASN A 3 44.58 49.64 -2.12
N LEU A 4 44.16 49.69 -0.85
CA LEU A 4 42.95 50.38 -0.34
C LEU A 4 42.48 49.59 0.91
N ILE A 5 42.62 50.08 2.15
CA ILE A 5 41.75 51.10 2.80
C ILE A 5 40.27 50.66 2.66
N LEU A 6 39.44 50.50 3.68
CA LEU A 6 39.46 50.94 5.07
C LEU A 6 38.04 50.69 5.65
N LEU A 7 37.97 50.59 6.97
CA LEU A 7 36.84 50.95 7.84
C LEU A 7 35.54 50.13 7.69
N THR A 8 35.24 49.27 8.69
CA THR A 8 34.34 49.55 9.83
C THR A 8 32.93 49.98 9.45
N LEU A 9 31.90 49.42 10.08
CA LEU A 9 31.27 50.03 11.27
C LEU A 9 30.03 49.24 11.66
N LEU A 10 29.91 48.99 12.97
CA LEU A 10 28.72 48.97 13.82
C LEU A 10 27.34 48.55 13.24
N GLY A 11 26.63 47.73 14.02
CA GLY A 11 25.17 47.80 14.06
C GLY A 11 24.50 46.69 14.85
N LEU A 12 24.38 46.87 16.17
CA LEU A 12 23.38 46.18 16.99
C LEU A 12 21.97 46.38 16.41
N CYS A 13 21.12 45.34 16.47
CA CYS A 13 19.75 45.54 16.91
C CYS A 13 19.09 44.23 17.38
N CYS A 14 18.76 44.18 18.66
CA CYS A 14 17.82 43.23 19.25
C CYS A 14 16.46 43.32 18.55
N CYS A 15 15.78 42.18 18.38
CA CYS A 15 14.32 42.11 18.43
C CYS A 15 13.90 40.66 18.77
N THR A 16 13.62 40.41 20.04
CA THR A 16 12.69 39.35 20.45
C THR A 16 11.27 39.79 20.11
N PRO A 17 10.50 39.02 19.33
CA PRO A 17 9.06 39.17 19.31
C PRO A 17 8.46 38.16 20.30
N ASP A 18 8.09 38.66 21.47
CA ASP A 18 7.05 38.03 22.28
C ASP A 18 5.72 38.32 21.59
N LYS A 19 5.16 37.33 20.90
CA LYS A 19 3.78 37.37 20.41
C LYS A 19 3.09 36.06 20.75
N LYS A 20 2.43 36.11 21.90
CA LYS A 20 1.15 35.46 22.21
C LYS A 20 0.26 35.48 20.96
N GLY A 21 0.30 34.40 20.20
CA GLY A 21 -0.54 34.16 19.04
C GLY A 21 -1.43 32.97 19.36
N THR A 22 -2.67 33.29 19.72
CA THR A 22 -3.89 32.56 19.39
C THR A 22 -3.73 31.04 19.23
N ASP A 23 -4.24 30.30 20.22
CA ASP A 23 -4.89 29.00 20.00
C ASP A 23 -5.94 29.19 18.90
N THR A 24 -5.48 29.15 17.65
CA THR A 24 -6.29 28.66 16.57
C THR A 24 -6.22 27.16 16.78
N THR A 25 -7.20 26.66 17.53
CA THR A 25 -7.66 25.29 17.38
C THR A 25 -8.00 25.17 15.89
N ASP A 26 -7.01 24.87 15.07
CA ASP A 26 -7.19 24.12 13.85
C ASP A 26 -7.77 22.79 14.33
N ASN A 27 -9.08 22.81 14.58
CA ASN A 27 -9.93 21.70 14.22
C ASN A 27 -9.69 21.51 12.72
N GLN A 28 -8.56 20.88 12.39
CA GLN A 28 -8.53 19.94 11.30
C GLN A 28 -9.57 18.88 11.70
N GLU A 29 -10.84 19.21 11.44
CA GLU A 29 -11.71 18.24 10.78
C GLU A 29 -10.83 17.67 9.68
N ILE A 30 -10.20 16.54 9.99
CA ILE A 30 -9.74 15.59 8.99
C ILE A 30 -11.02 15.37 8.20
N LEU A 31 -11.14 16.11 7.09
CA LEU A 31 -12.07 15.82 6.03
C LEU A 31 -11.82 14.36 5.75
N MET A 32 -12.67 13.50 6.33
CA MET A 32 -12.83 12.13 5.94
C MET A 32 -13.36 12.24 4.52
N VAL A 33 -12.45 12.51 3.57
CA VAL A 33 -12.65 12.19 2.18
C VAL A 33 -13.09 10.76 2.23
N ASP A 34 -14.34 10.56 1.86
CA ASP A 34 -14.99 9.27 1.86
C ASP A 34 -14.13 8.33 1.02
N ASN A 35 -13.25 7.59 1.69
CA ASN A 35 -12.16 6.91 1.02
C ASN A 35 -12.71 5.62 0.47
N GLU A 36 -13.22 5.71 -0.76
CA GLU A 36 -13.82 4.62 -1.50
C GLU A 36 -12.90 3.39 -1.58
N PHE A 37 -11.58 3.59 -1.56
CA PHE A 37 -10.63 2.48 -1.53
C PHE A 37 -10.68 1.75 -0.17
N VAL A 38 -10.74 2.48 0.94
CA VAL A 38 -10.92 1.87 2.28
C VAL A 38 -12.24 1.10 2.36
N LYS A 39 -13.33 1.65 1.81
CA LYS A 39 -14.62 0.94 1.69
C LYS A 39 -14.51 -0.31 0.82
N TYR A 40 -13.79 -0.23 -0.29
CA TYR A 40 -13.50 -1.38 -1.14
C TYR A 40 -12.79 -2.50 -0.35
N LEU A 41 -11.79 -2.17 0.47
CA LEU A 41 -11.09 -3.16 1.30
C LEU A 41 -12.00 -3.90 2.29
N GLU A 42 -13.05 -3.23 2.79
CA GLU A 42 -14.03 -3.82 3.72
C GLU A 42 -14.97 -4.83 3.04
N LEU A 43 -15.11 -4.75 1.71
CA LEU A 43 -15.87 -5.72 0.92
C LEU A 43 -15.08 -7.01 0.64
N LEU A 44 -13.76 -6.99 0.88
CA LEU A 44 -12.91 -8.12 0.55
C LEU A 44 -12.94 -9.18 1.66
N PRO A 45 -13.07 -10.46 1.31
CA PRO A 45 -12.84 -11.53 2.27
C PRO A 45 -11.40 -11.50 2.76
N THR A 46 -11.18 -11.80 4.05
CA THR A 46 -9.82 -11.94 4.59
C THR A 46 -9.25 -13.32 4.23
N VAL A 47 -7.97 -13.36 3.86
CA VAL A 47 -7.25 -14.58 3.46
C VAL A 47 -5.93 -14.68 4.23
N THR A 48 -5.64 -15.86 4.76
CA THR A 48 -4.36 -16.14 5.43
C THR A 48 -3.36 -16.72 4.45
N LEU A 49 -2.08 -16.41 4.65
CA LEU A 49 -0.98 -17.08 3.95
C LEU A 49 -0.39 -18.22 4.82
N PRO A 50 0.13 -19.30 4.22
CA PRO A 50 0.23 -19.56 2.78
C PRO A 50 -1.13 -19.83 2.14
N PHE A 51 -1.29 -19.43 0.88
CA PHE A 51 -2.51 -19.66 0.10
C PHE A 51 -2.28 -20.83 -0.85
N GLU A 52 -3.15 -21.85 -0.76
CA GLU A 52 -3.13 -23.03 -1.61
C GLU A 52 -4.47 -23.14 -2.33
N THR A 53 -4.44 -23.38 -3.63
CA THR A 53 -5.64 -23.65 -4.43
C THR A 53 -5.43 -24.86 -5.33
N ASN A 54 -6.50 -25.49 -5.77
CA ASN A 54 -6.42 -26.58 -6.73
C ASN A 54 -6.38 -26.02 -8.16
N CYS A 55 -5.43 -26.48 -8.99
CA CYS A 55 -5.34 -26.10 -10.40
C CYS A 55 -6.49 -26.65 -11.25
N GLU A 56 -7.06 -27.78 -10.86
CA GLU A 56 -8.17 -28.44 -11.55
C GLU A 56 -9.52 -27.80 -11.23
N LYS A 57 -9.63 -27.19 -10.04
CA LYS A 57 -10.80 -26.42 -9.62
C LYS A 57 -10.43 -24.95 -9.60
N CYS A 58 -10.19 -24.39 -10.78
CA CYS A 58 -10.05 -22.95 -10.86
C CYS A 58 -11.22 -22.30 -10.17
N CYS A 59 -10.89 -21.29 -9.39
CA CYS A 59 -11.84 -20.28 -8.98
C CYS A 59 -12.71 -20.68 -7.76
N ASP A 60 -12.34 -21.75 -7.00
CA ASP A 60 -12.89 -22.10 -5.67
C ASP A 60 -12.37 -21.15 -4.55
N HIS A 61 -12.21 -19.87 -4.84
CA HIS A 61 -11.89 -18.86 -3.82
C HIS A 61 -13.18 -18.24 -3.24
N LEU A 62 -13.04 -17.51 -2.12
CA LEU A 62 -14.15 -16.80 -1.51
C LEU A 62 -14.84 -15.90 -2.54
N LYS A 63 -16.19 -15.94 -2.55
CA LYS A 63 -16.99 -15.22 -3.54
C LYS A 63 -16.93 -13.72 -3.26
N VAL A 64 -16.32 -12.99 -4.19
CA VAL A 64 -16.37 -11.52 -4.25
C VAL A 64 -17.58 -11.12 -5.09
N ASP A 65 -18.34 -10.14 -4.62
CA ASP A 65 -19.46 -9.58 -5.35
C ASP A 65 -18.96 -8.67 -6.49
N TYR A 66 -18.82 -9.24 -7.69
CA TYR A 66 -18.40 -8.51 -8.88
C TYR A 66 -19.50 -7.61 -9.48
N ASP A 67 -20.72 -7.59 -8.94
CA ASP A 67 -21.72 -6.59 -9.33
C ASP A 67 -21.55 -5.27 -8.55
N ASN A 68 -20.75 -5.30 -7.47
CA ASN A 68 -20.44 -4.11 -6.69
C ASN A 68 -19.56 -3.11 -7.45
N VAL A 69 -19.98 -1.85 -7.48
CA VAL A 69 -19.29 -0.76 -8.20
C VAL A 69 -17.86 -0.54 -7.70
N LEU A 70 -17.63 -0.62 -6.39
CA LEU A 70 -16.30 -0.42 -5.81
C LEU A 70 -15.36 -1.58 -6.14
N ILE A 71 -15.88 -2.81 -6.13
CA ILE A 71 -15.11 -3.99 -6.57
C ILE A 71 -14.64 -3.79 -8.01
N ASN A 72 -15.55 -3.46 -8.94
CA ASN A 72 -15.18 -3.27 -10.34
C ASN A 72 -14.24 -2.07 -10.57
N ARG A 73 -14.36 -1.01 -9.76
CA ARG A 73 -13.49 0.17 -9.86
C ARG A 73 -12.03 -0.12 -9.49
N PHE A 74 -11.81 -0.88 -8.42
CA PHE A 74 -10.46 -1.10 -7.86
C PHE A 74 -9.86 -2.47 -8.16
N LYS A 75 -10.64 -3.38 -8.74
CA LYS A 75 -10.15 -4.67 -9.22
C LYS A 75 -9.06 -4.45 -10.28
N PRO A 76 -7.86 -5.04 -10.11
CA PRO A 76 -6.84 -5.00 -11.14
C PRO A 76 -7.31 -5.69 -12.43
N GLU A 77 -6.99 -5.07 -13.57
CA GLU A 77 -7.36 -5.61 -14.87
C GLU A 77 -6.82 -7.04 -15.08
N GLY A 78 -7.63 -7.91 -15.69
CA GLY A 78 -7.24 -9.28 -16.01
C GLY A 78 -7.04 -10.19 -14.80
N THR A 79 -7.49 -9.80 -13.60
CA THR A 79 -7.37 -10.61 -12.39
C THR A 79 -8.70 -11.15 -11.88
N ALA A 80 -8.64 -12.14 -11.00
CA ALA A 80 -9.67 -12.43 -10.01
C ALA A 80 -9.14 -12.06 -8.62
N ILE A 81 -9.99 -11.45 -7.79
CA ILE A 81 -9.65 -11.12 -6.41
C ILE A 81 -9.85 -12.37 -5.56
N VAL A 82 -8.81 -12.77 -4.83
CA VAL A 82 -8.88 -13.84 -3.84
C VAL A 82 -9.27 -13.28 -2.48
N GLY A 83 -8.63 -12.20 -2.05
CA GLY A 83 -8.99 -11.50 -0.82
C GLY A 83 -7.91 -10.60 -0.24
N LEU A 84 -8.24 -9.98 0.90
CA LEU A 84 -7.36 -9.14 1.70
C LEU A 84 -6.46 -10.01 2.58
N VAL A 85 -5.14 -9.89 2.40
CA VAL A 85 -4.15 -10.61 3.21
C VAL A 85 -3.87 -9.87 4.52
N SER A 86 -3.68 -8.54 4.43
CA SER A 86 -3.40 -7.70 5.58
C SER A 86 -3.72 -6.24 5.28
N LYS A 87 -4.09 -5.50 6.32
CA LYS A 87 -4.30 -4.04 6.30
C LYS A 87 -3.61 -3.44 7.51
N THR A 88 -2.80 -2.43 7.27
CA THR A 88 -2.11 -1.62 8.28
C THR A 88 -2.65 -0.19 8.23
N LYS A 89 -2.05 0.72 9.02
CA LYS A 89 -2.43 2.14 9.01
C LYS A 89 -2.13 2.85 7.68
N ASP A 90 -1.17 2.33 6.91
CA ASP A 90 -0.68 3.03 5.72
C ASP A 90 -0.83 2.22 4.44
N ARG A 91 -1.04 0.89 4.55
CA ARG A 91 -1.01 -0.03 3.41
C ARG A 91 -2.00 -1.18 3.53
N ALA A 92 -2.43 -1.69 2.39
CA ALA A 92 -3.19 -2.91 2.25
C ALA A 92 -2.52 -3.88 1.27
N ILE A 93 -2.58 -5.18 1.57
CA ILE A 93 -2.03 -6.25 0.75
C ILE A 93 -3.20 -7.13 0.29
N ILE A 94 -3.39 -7.22 -1.01
CA ILE A 94 -4.46 -7.99 -1.65
C ILE A 94 -3.84 -9.14 -2.43
N LEU A 95 -4.38 -10.34 -2.25
CA LEU A 95 -4.06 -11.48 -3.08
C LEU A 95 -5.02 -11.53 -4.26
N VAL A 96 -4.45 -11.58 -5.47
CA VAL A 96 -5.17 -11.74 -6.73
C VAL A 96 -4.60 -12.92 -7.50
N THR A 97 -5.37 -13.42 -8.45
CA THR A 97 -4.93 -14.47 -9.38
C THR A 97 -5.14 -14.04 -10.82
N TYR A 98 -4.18 -14.35 -11.68
CA TYR A 98 -4.31 -14.19 -13.12
C TYR A 98 -4.71 -15.53 -13.74
N PRO A 99 -5.81 -15.58 -14.52
CA PRO A 99 -6.15 -16.76 -15.32
C PRO A 99 -5.25 -16.77 -16.56
N ALA A 100 -4.35 -17.75 -16.64
CA ALA A 100 -3.58 -18.09 -17.84
C ALA A 100 -3.77 -19.59 -18.14
N ASP A 101 -2.82 -20.24 -18.82
CA ASP A 101 -2.76 -21.71 -18.92
C ASP A 101 -2.74 -22.39 -17.54
N MET A 102 -2.32 -21.64 -16.52
CA MET A 102 -2.37 -21.98 -15.10
C MET A 102 -2.76 -20.74 -14.28
N ILE A 103 -3.23 -20.96 -13.05
CA ILE A 103 -3.56 -19.87 -12.12
C ILE A 103 -2.26 -19.34 -11.50
N ILE A 104 -2.00 -18.05 -11.70
CA ILE A 104 -0.81 -17.37 -11.17
C ILE A 104 -1.22 -16.44 -10.03
N PRO A 105 -0.91 -16.76 -8.76
CA PRO A 105 -1.20 -15.88 -7.66
C PRO A 105 -0.20 -14.72 -7.59
N SER A 106 -0.67 -13.55 -7.16
CA SER A 106 0.14 -12.33 -7.04
C SER A 106 -0.35 -11.51 -5.85
N LEU A 107 0.58 -11.01 -5.03
CA LEU A 107 0.30 -10.02 -4.01
C LEU A 107 0.42 -8.62 -4.61
N LYS A 108 -0.59 -7.78 -4.36
CA LYS A 108 -0.62 -6.38 -4.73
C LYS A 108 -0.64 -5.54 -3.45
N VAL A 109 0.30 -4.60 -3.34
CA VAL A 109 0.47 -3.71 -2.19
C VAL A 109 -0.02 -2.32 -2.57
N TYR A 110 -0.99 -1.81 -1.85
CA TYR A 110 -1.57 -0.49 -2.06
C TYR A 110 -1.32 0.42 -0.88
N ASP A 111 -1.21 1.72 -1.12
CA ASP A 111 -1.47 2.71 -0.07
C ASP A 111 -2.98 2.78 0.22
N LEU A 112 -3.37 3.50 1.29
CA LEU A 112 -4.79 3.65 1.61
C LEU A 112 -5.55 4.58 0.65
N ASN A 113 -4.90 5.20 -0.33
CA ASN A 113 -5.56 5.99 -1.38
C ASN A 113 -5.86 5.15 -2.64
N GLY A 114 -5.48 3.86 -2.65
CA GLY A 114 -5.69 2.96 -3.78
C GLY A 114 -4.57 2.99 -4.81
N ASN A 115 -3.44 3.65 -4.54
CA ASN A 115 -2.29 3.62 -5.43
C ASN A 115 -1.50 2.32 -5.22
N LEU A 116 -1.18 1.63 -6.31
CA LEU A 116 -0.31 0.47 -6.27
C LEU A 116 1.12 0.94 -5.94
N THR A 117 1.67 0.44 -4.83
CA THR A 117 3.02 0.78 -4.33
C THR A 117 4.03 -0.36 -4.49
N GLY A 118 3.55 -1.56 -4.81
CA GLY A 118 4.40 -2.69 -5.14
C GLY A 118 3.59 -3.94 -5.43
N ASP A 119 4.25 -4.93 -6.00
CA ASP A 119 3.68 -6.25 -6.24
C ASP A 119 4.71 -7.37 -6.17
N MET A 120 4.21 -8.59 -5.97
CA MET A 120 5.01 -9.80 -5.99
C MET A 120 4.20 -10.89 -6.67
N THR A 121 4.64 -11.33 -7.84
CA THR A 121 4.01 -12.43 -8.57
C THR A 121 4.71 -13.73 -8.21
N PHE A 122 3.91 -14.72 -7.85
CA PHE A 122 4.41 -16.05 -7.56
C PHE A 122 4.47 -16.84 -8.85
N MET A 123 5.63 -16.81 -9.52
CA MET A 123 5.93 -17.68 -10.66
C MET A 123 6.25 -19.10 -10.17
N THR A 124 5.38 -19.67 -9.34
CA THR A 124 5.48 -21.07 -8.95
C THR A 124 4.80 -21.93 -10.00
N SER A 125 5.46 -23.02 -10.33
CA SER A 125 4.81 -24.22 -10.84
C SER A 125 3.68 -24.61 -9.86
N TYR A 126 2.43 -24.53 -10.30
CA TYR A 126 1.23 -25.09 -9.63
C TYR A 126 0.69 -24.37 -8.37
N CYS A 127 -0.28 -23.48 -8.56
CA CYS A 127 -1.40 -23.17 -7.65
C CYS A 127 -1.11 -22.95 -6.14
N GLY A 128 0.09 -22.46 -5.80
CA GLY A 128 0.46 -21.98 -4.47
C GLY A 128 0.95 -23.05 -3.47
N GLY A 129 0.86 -24.34 -3.79
CA GLY A 129 1.12 -25.44 -2.84
C GLY A 129 2.48 -26.14 -2.93
N GLU A 130 3.47 -25.59 -3.63
CA GLU A 130 4.74 -26.31 -3.83
C GLU A 130 5.65 -26.29 -2.57
N PRO A 131 6.17 -27.43 -2.09
CA PRO A 131 6.98 -27.53 -0.86
C PRO A 131 8.33 -26.77 -0.91
N GLY A 132 8.76 -26.30 -2.09
CA GLY A 132 9.91 -25.38 -2.23
C GLY A 132 9.61 -23.92 -1.90
N PHE A 133 8.34 -23.57 -1.68
CA PHE A 133 7.84 -22.22 -1.48
C PHE A 133 7.95 -21.74 -0.03
N TYR A 134 7.76 -22.64 0.94
CA TYR A 134 7.84 -22.31 2.38
C TYR A 134 9.21 -21.75 2.81
N ASN A 135 10.28 -22.07 2.06
CA ASN A 135 11.66 -21.73 2.43
C ASN A 135 12.29 -20.59 1.61
N LYS A 136 11.69 -20.12 0.50
CA LYS A 136 12.39 -19.23 -0.46
C LYS A 136 11.97 -17.76 -0.43
N GLN A 137 10.87 -17.38 0.23
CA GLN A 137 10.41 -15.99 0.24
C GLN A 137 10.55 -15.26 1.57
N PHE A 138 10.91 -15.96 2.65
CA PHE A 138 11.27 -15.30 3.92
C PHE A 138 12.67 -14.68 3.91
N LEU A 139 13.48 -14.90 2.87
CA LEU A 139 14.88 -14.44 2.83
C LEU A 139 15.26 -13.94 1.43
N GLY A 140 14.94 -12.67 1.18
CA GLY A 140 15.36 -11.95 -0.02
C GLY A 140 15.18 -10.44 0.09
N SER A 141 15.44 -9.87 1.28
CA SER A 141 15.88 -8.47 1.54
C SER A 141 15.57 -7.43 0.45
N THR A 142 14.58 -6.56 0.64
CA THR A 142 14.88 -5.25 1.25
C THR A 142 13.91 -4.87 2.37
N LYS A 143 14.47 -4.75 3.58
CA LYS A 143 13.98 -4.02 4.77
C LYS A 143 12.68 -3.22 4.58
N ILE A 144 11.58 -3.76 5.09
CA ILE A 144 10.48 -2.93 5.62
C ILE A 144 10.91 -2.57 7.04
N PHE A 145 11.36 -1.33 7.22
CA PHE A 145 11.66 -0.81 8.56
C PHE A 145 10.34 -0.50 9.29
N TYR A 146 10.25 -0.98 10.53
CA TYR A 146 9.24 -0.62 11.53
C TYR A 146 9.45 0.81 12.03
#